data_AF-A0A1Z5JL03-F1
#
_entry.id   AF-A0A1Z5JL03-F1
#
_cell.length_a   1.000
_cell.length_b   1.000
_cell.length_c   1.000
_cell.angle_alpha   90.00
_cell.angle_beta   90.00
_cell.angle_gamma   90.00
#
_symmetry.space_group_name_H-M   'P 1'
#
loop_
_entity.id
_entity.type
_entity.pdbx_description
1 polymer ?
#
loop_
_entity_poly.entity_id
_entity_poly.type
_entity_poly.pdbx_seq_one_letter_code
_entity_poly.pdbx_strand_id
1 'polypeptide(L)'
;MPITHQNTSNLLEVIPSSKRTPAQVSWWCTAGDESPTYRLLRKPVNLQELNKFERPYSIWRDNETLAYVIPHNKSDFPDDERNSLQITYAGTGPDIYIFGDTDTAIAETTAFFLELEGSNTCEDRLEFQFHGHQSFNFRDAGSQCIMHMLKIAPSRDIYFRNITISTDQSLALATSKHPKHIYFFKTAFEDEGSAFVDALETRQSSFGSLTFEETSPGINDNNLQRLFRVSVIEHLGLPVLSEATTLLSLAAKVDSLDCLISSSLLQKVDLPSLSIVTNKLDIGIDHDTEEFPTELMISFWRRLAALGHFEELKVTLFVNDCDVPDSIVQEMIAAVNANSKLKVLDLSSNTNWDWSPHMEAIFQGIKGHKELRTLRIDVFYS
;
A
#
# COMPACT_ATOMS: atom_id res chain seq x y z
N MET A 1 20.84 -28.07 27.30
CA MET A 1 19.90 -28.81 28.18
C MET A 1 18.59 -28.98 27.43
N PRO A 2 17.99 -30.18 27.37
CA PRO A 2 16.71 -30.37 26.67
C PRO A 2 15.59 -29.68 27.46
N ILE A 3 14.99 -28.66 26.85
CA ILE A 3 13.85 -27.94 27.41
C ILE A 3 12.64 -28.87 27.31
N THR A 4 12.19 -29.40 28.44
CA THR A 4 10.97 -30.22 28.53
C THR A 4 9.75 -29.31 28.57
N HIS A 5 9.27 -28.90 27.39
CA HIS A 5 8.03 -28.14 27.26
C HIS A 5 6.84 -28.99 27.72
N GLN A 6 6.17 -28.57 28.81
CA GLN A 6 4.92 -29.18 29.25
C GLN A 6 3.82 -28.97 28.20
N ASN A 7 3.28 -30.10 27.76
CA ASN A 7 2.39 -30.31 26.62
C ASN A 7 1.00 -29.67 26.85
N THR A 8 0.86 -28.37 26.58
CA THR A 8 -0.40 -27.64 26.79
C THR A 8 -1.23 -27.42 25.53
N SER A 9 -0.87 -28.01 24.38
CA SER A 9 -1.85 -28.16 23.30
C SER A 9 -1.56 -29.35 22.40
N ASN A 10 -2.57 -30.21 22.19
CA ASN A 10 -2.59 -31.26 21.17
C ASN A 10 -2.65 -30.68 19.74
N LEU A 11 -1.98 -29.56 19.46
CA LEU A 11 -2.00 -28.89 18.16
C LEU A 11 -0.82 -29.32 17.29
N LEU A 12 0.37 -29.43 17.88
CA LEU A 12 1.62 -29.65 17.16
C LEU A 12 2.33 -30.91 17.67
N GLU A 13 2.91 -31.65 16.74
CA GLU A 13 3.83 -32.75 17.04
C GLU A 13 5.18 -32.46 16.39
N VAL A 14 6.26 -32.56 17.16
CA VAL A 14 7.62 -32.39 16.66
C VAL A 14 7.94 -33.51 15.68
N ILE A 15 8.42 -33.17 14.48
CA ILE A 15 9.03 -34.12 13.55
C ILE A 15 10.44 -34.40 14.06
N PRO A 16 10.77 -35.65 14.45
CA PRO A 16 12.11 -35.96 14.95
C PRO A 16 13.18 -35.56 13.95
N SER A 17 14.29 -34.97 14.42
CA SER A 17 15.35 -34.48 13.54
C SER A 17 15.88 -35.53 12.57
N SER A 18 15.99 -36.78 13.03
CA SER A 18 16.42 -37.92 12.21
C SER A 18 15.43 -38.34 11.11
N LYS A 19 14.21 -37.79 11.10
CA LYS A 19 13.16 -38.09 10.12
C LYS A 19 12.87 -36.91 9.19
N ARG A 20 13.51 -35.75 9.40
CA ARG A 20 13.30 -34.57 8.56
C ARG A 20 13.97 -34.74 7.21
N THR A 21 13.27 -34.38 6.14
CA THR A 21 13.88 -34.17 4.82
C THR A 21 14.58 -32.81 4.79
N PRO A 22 15.48 -32.55 3.83
CA PRO A 22 16.12 -31.22 3.71
C PRO A 22 15.11 -30.07 3.60
N ALA A 23 14.00 -30.26 2.89
CA ALA A 23 12.94 -29.25 2.75
C ALA A 23 12.20 -28.95 4.06
N GLN A 24 12.23 -29.87 5.02
CA GLN A 24 11.61 -29.74 6.35
C GLN A 24 12.51 -29.05 7.37
N VAL A 25 13.79 -28.84 7.07
CA VAL A 25 14.71 -28.18 8.01
C VAL A 25 14.44 -26.68 7.98
N SER A 26 14.18 -26.10 9.16
CA SER A 26 13.91 -24.67 9.30
C SER A 26 15.10 -23.93 9.91
N TRP A 27 15.49 -22.84 9.26
CA TRP A 27 16.62 -21.99 9.65
C TRP A 27 16.12 -20.59 10.01
N TRP A 28 16.66 -20.03 11.08
CA TRP A 28 16.27 -18.71 11.60
C TRP A 28 17.50 -17.83 11.73
N CYS A 29 17.42 -16.58 11.28
CA CYS A 29 18.59 -15.71 11.25
C CYS A 29 19.09 -15.33 12.65
N THR A 30 18.18 -15.07 13.61
CA THR A 30 18.59 -14.56 14.93
C THR A 30 18.95 -15.69 15.89
N ALA A 31 18.23 -16.81 15.82
CA ALA A 31 18.48 -17.95 16.70
C ALA A 31 19.79 -18.67 16.35
N GLY A 32 20.25 -18.58 15.10
CA GLY A 32 21.52 -19.19 14.61
C GLY A 32 21.53 -20.72 14.59
N ASP A 33 20.47 -21.36 15.08
CA ASP A 33 20.34 -22.81 15.24
C ASP A 33 19.14 -23.36 14.46
N GLU A 34 19.22 -24.63 14.08
CA GLU A 34 18.11 -25.41 13.54
C GLU A 34 16.95 -25.47 14.57
N SER A 35 15.80 -24.91 14.22
CA SER A 35 14.62 -24.96 15.07
C SER A 35 13.84 -26.27 14.86
N PRO A 36 13.07 -26.76 15.86
CA PRO A 36 12.17 -27.89 15.65
C PRO A 36 11.12 -27.60 14.58
N THR A 37 10.91 -28.57 13.70
CA THR A 37 9.83 -28.55 12.71
C THR A 37 8.66 -29.35 13.24
N TYR A 38 7.46 -28.82 13.13
CA TYR A 38 6.25 -29.43 13.66
C TYR A 38 5.32 -29.88 12.52
N ARG A 39 4.47 -30.86 12.80
CA ARG A 39 3.26 -31.15 12.02
C ARG A 39 2.02 -30.79 12.83
N LEU A 40 0.97 -30.35 12.14
CA LEU A 40 -0.33 -30.12 12.77
C LEU A 40 -1.02 -31.46 13.06
N LEU A 41 -1.45 -31.67 14.31
CA LEU A 41 -2.26 -32.83 14.72
C LEU A 41 -3.75 -32.63 14.41
N ARG A 42 -4.16 -31.38 14.21
CA ARG A 42 -5.52 -30.96 13.82
C ARG A 42 -5.46 -29.56 13.21
N LYS A 43 -6.57 -29.13 12.58
CA LYS A 43 -6.75 -27.72 12.19
C LYS A 43 -6.79 -26.83 13.45
N PRO A 44 -6.01 -25.74 13.53
CA PRO A 44 -6.19 -24.72 14.56
C PRO A 44 -7.62 -24.15 14.49
N VAL A 45 -8.19 -23.76 15.62
CA VAL A 45 -9.51 -23.12 15.66
C VAL A 45 -9.42 -21.68 15.15
N ASN A 46 -8.29 -21.01 15.41
CA ASN A 46 -8.01 -19.65 14.95
C ASN A 46 -6.50 -19.33 15.01
N LEU A 47 -6.11 -18.16 14.51
CA LEU A 47 -4.72 -17.65 14.57
C LEU A 47 -4.19 -17.51 16.00
N GLN A 48 -5.04 -17.26 17.01
CA GLN A 48 -4.60 -17.11 18.40
C GLN A 48 -4.06 -18.41 19.00
N GLU A 49 -4.46 -19.58 18.49
CA GLU A 49 -3.81 -20.82 18.88
C GLU A 49 -2.33 -20.87 18.46
N LEU A 50 -1.99 -20.25 17.33
CA LEU A 50 -0.62 -20.18 16.82
C LEU A 50 0.24 -19.17 17.59
N ASN A 51 -0.38 -18.14 18.18
CA ASN A 51 0.29 -17.14 19.01
C ASN A 51 0.63 -17.61 20.43
N LYS A 52 0.10 -18.75 20.89
CA LYS A 52 0.36 -19.26 22.25
C LYS A 52 1.81 -19.73 22.46
N PHE A 53 2.56 -19.90 21.38
CA PHE A 53 3.94 -20.34 21.44
C PHE A 53 4.86 -19.16 21.76
N GLU A 54 5.79 -19.35 22.70
CA GLU A 54 6.66 -18.26 23.17
C GLU A 54 7.80 -17.91 22.21
N ARG A 55 8.04 -18.77 21.21
CA ARG A 55 9.17 -18.70 20.28
C ARG A 55 8.70 -18.95 18.86
N PRO A 56 9.38 -18.38 17.84
CA PRO A 56 9.18 -18.73 16.45
C PRO A 56 9.36 -20.24 16.22
N TYR A 57 8.56 -20.81 15.32
CA TYR A 57 8.56 -22.23 15.01
C TYR A 57 8.10 -22.48 13.57
N SER A 58 8.36 -23.67 13.05
CA SER A 58 8.00 -24.03 11.68
C SER A 58 6.98 -25.17 11.63
N ILE A 59 6.04 -25.10 10.70
CA ILE A 59 5.02 -26.11 10.47
C ILE A 59 5.24 -26.69 9.07
N TRP A 60 5.51 -27.99 9.00
CA TRP A 60 5.46 -28.74 7.75
C TRP A 60 4.02 -29.16 7.44
N ARG A 61 3.61 -28.96 6.19
CA ARG A 61 2.27 -29.27 5.68
C ARG A 61 2.29 -30.47 4.74
N ASP A 62 1.13 -31.11 4.58
CA ASP A 62 0.98 -32.29 3.73
C ASP A 62 1.14 -31.99 2.23
N ASN A 63 0.98 -30.73 1.81
CA ASN A 63 1.23 -30.25 0.44
C ASN A 63 2.68 -29.80 0.22
N GLU A 64 3.61 -30.32 1.03
CA GLU A 64 5.05 -30.09 0.91
C GLU A 64 5.49 -28.63 1.06
N THR A 65 4.74 -27.85 1.84
CA THR A 65 5.14 -26.49 2.23
C THR A 65 5.67 -26.43 3.66
N LEU A 66 6.61 -25.51 3.87
CA LEU A 66 7.14 -25.16 5.18
C LEU A 66 6.68 -23.75 5.54
N ALA A 67 5.89 -23.64 6.61
CA ALA A 67 5.40 -22.37 7.12
C ALA A 67 6.17 -21.98 8.39
N TYR A 68 6.94 -20.90 8.34
CA TYR A 68 7.55 -20.28 9.53
C TYR A 68 6.51 -19.37 10.18
N VAL A 69 6.22 -19.61 11.45
CA VAL A 69 5.25 -18.85 12.23
C VAL A 69 6.00 -18.05 13.29
N ILE A 70 5.83 -16.74 13.26
CA ILE A 70 6.40 -15.80 14.21
C ILE A 70 5.25 -15.26 15.06
N PRO A 71 5.11 -15.72 16.32
CA PRO A 71 4.06 -15.23 17.20
C PRO A 71 4.14 -13.72 17.40
N HIS A 72 2.99 -13.10 17.68
CA HIS A 72 2.91 -11.68 17.99
C HIS A 72 3.92 -11.23 19.07
N ASN A 73 4.50 -10.03 18.90
CA ASN A 73 5.57 -9.45 19.73
C ASN A 73 6.87 -10.27 19.78
N LYS A 74 7.11 -11.12 18.79
CA LYS A 74 8.40 -11.78 18.57
C LYS A 74 9.02 -11.22 17.30
N SER A 75 10.35 -11.20 17.29
CA SER A 75 11.14 -10.76 16.15
C SER A 75 12.08 -11.88 15.76
N ASP A 76 11.92 -12.39 14.55
CA ASP A 76 12.91 -13.22 13.86
C ASP A 76 12.58 -13.17 12.38
N PHE A 77 13.35 -13.85 11.55
CA PHE A 77 12.99 -14.08 10.16
C PHE A 77 13.66 -15.37 9.66
N PRO A 78 13.04 -16.06 8.68
CA PRO A 78 13.64 -17.25 8.09
C PRO A 78 14.98 -16.95 7.43
N ASP A 79 15.99 -17.77 7.69
CA ASP A 79 17.28 -17.77 6.97
C ASP A 79 17.19 -18.73 5.79
N ASP A 80 16.37 -18.38 4.81
CA ASP A 80 16.01 -19.26 3.71
C ASP A 80 15.93 -18.46 2.41
N GLU A 81 16.86 -18.74 1.50
CA GLU A 81 16.99 -18.02 0.22
C GLU A 81 15.93 -18.41 -0.81
N ARG A 82 15.08 -19.41 -0.51
CA ARG A 82 14.00 -19.82 -1.40
C ARG A 82 12.93 -18.72 -1.49
N ASN A 83 12.20 -18.73 -2.59
CA ASN A 83 11.04 -17.87 -2.75
C ASN A 83 10.02 -18.16 -1.63
N SER A 84 9.44 -17.10 -1.05
CA SER A 84 8.40 -17.25 -0.04
C SER A 84 7.31 -16.20 -0.15
N LEU A 85 6.11 -16.57 0.31
CA LEU A 85 5.04 -15.61 0.58
C LEU A 85 4.98 -15.35 2.08
N GLN A 86 5.12 -14.07 2.45
CA GLN A 86 4.86 -13.57 3.79
C GLN A 86 3.41 -13.08 3.91
N ILE A 87 2.74 -13.48 4.99
CA ILE A 87 1.47 -12.94 5.45
C ILE A 87 1.72 -12.22 6.76
N THR A 88 1.46 -10.92 6.80
CA THR A 88 1.63 -10.07 7.97
C THR A 88 0.27 -9.61 8.46
N TYR A 89 -0.09 -10.02 9.67
CA TYR A 89 -1.32 -9.61 10.35
C TYR A 89 -0.99 -8.50 11.34
N ALA A 90 -1.16 -7.24 10.93
CA ALA A 90 -0.80 -6.10 11.78
C ALA A 90 -1.65 -6.08 13.05
N GLY A 91 -1.03 -5.78 14.19
CA GLY A 91 -1.68 -5.90 15.49
C GLY A 91 -1.34 -7.23 16.14
N THR A 92 -2.34 -8.00 16.56
CA THR A 92 -2.13 -9.17 17.44
C THR A 92 -1.90 -10.51 16.73
N GLY A 93 -1.86 -10.53 15.40
CA GLY A 93 -1.68 -11.76 14.62
C GLY A 93 -0.20 -12.18 14.54
N PRO A 94 0.07 -13.44 14.14
CA PRO A 94 1.42 -13.90 13.85
C PRO A 94 1.87 -13.43 12.46
N ASP A 95 3.17 -13.30 12.23
CA ASP A 95 3.71 -13.24 10.86
C ASP A 95 3.96 -14.67 10.37
N ILE A 96 3.63 -14.94 9.11
CA ILE A 96 3.73 -16.28 8.53
C ILE A 96 4.48 -16.22 7.21
N TYR A 97 5.63 -16.89 7.12
CA TYR A 97 6.37 -17.07 5.86
C TYR A 97 6.15 -18.47 5.33
N ILE A 98 5.73 -18.59 4.08
CA ILE A 98 5.37 -19.86 3.45
C ILE A 98 6.32 -20.13 2.31
N PHE A 99 7.05 -21.24 2.42
CA PHE A 99 7.98 -21.75 1.42
C PHE A 99 7.42 -23.02 0.79
N GLY A 100 7.62 -23.18 -0.52
CA GLY A 100 7.21 -24.35 -1.27
C GLY A 100 7.81 -24.36 -2.67
N ASP A 101 7.75 -25.51 -3.34
CA ASP A 101 8.35 -25.68 -4.67
C ASP A 101 7.45 -25.15 -5.80
N THR A 102 6.17 -24.86 -5.52
CA THR A 102 5.20 -24.36 -6.51
C THR A 102 4.33 -23.26 -5.93
N ASP A 103 3.91 -22.33 -6.78
CA ASP A 103 2.97 -21.27 -6.40
C ASP A 103 1.64 -21.83 -5.87
N THR A 104 1.16 -22.91 -6.49
CA THR A 104 -0.06 -23.63 -6.08
C THR A 104 0.02 -24.07 -4.62
N ALA A 105 1.09 -24.77 -4.25
CA ALA A 105 1.25 -25.28 -2.89
C ALA A 105 1.34 -24.15 -1.85
N ILE A 106 2.07 -23.07 -2.18
CA ILE A 106 2.16 -21.88 -1.32
C ILE A 106 0.79 -21.24 -1.17
N ALA A 107 0.05 -21.03 -2.27
CA ALA A 107 -1.25 -20.36 -2.28
C ALA A 107 -2.34 -21.16 -1.53
N GLU A 108 -2.35 -22.49 -1.65
CA GLU A 108 -3.21 -23.37 -0.84
C GLU A 108 -2.91 -23.26 0.66
N THR A 109 -1.63 -23.20 1.02
CA THR A 109 -1.22 -23.02 2.42
C THR A 109 -1.58 -21.63 2.93
N THR A 110 -1.48 -20.59 2.09
CA THR A 110 -1.97 -19.24 2.41
C THR A 110 -3.47 -19.25 2.66
N ALA A 111 -4.26 -19.88 1.78
CA ALA A 111 -5.71 -20.00 1.95
C ALA A 111 -6.05 -20.71 3.27
N PHE A 112 -5.32 -21.78 3.61
CA PHE A 112 -5.49 -22.47 4.89
C PHE A 112 -5.30 -21.53 6.09
N PHE A 113 -4.26 -20.69 6.10
CA PHE A 113 -4.02 -19.77 7.22
C PHE A 113 -5.03 -18.62 7.28
N LEU A 114 -5.46 -18.11 6.13
CA LEU A 114 -6.50 -17.07 6.07
C LEU A 114 -7.86 -17.57 6.58
N GLU A 115 -8.18 -18.84 6.38
CA GLU A 115 -9.38 -19.47 6.98
C GLU A 115 -9.35 -19.56 8.52
N LEU A 116 -8.18 -19.39 9.14
CA LEU A 116 -8.05 -19.37 10.60
C LEU A 116 -8.33 -17.98 11.20
N GLU A 117 -8.53 -16.98 10.34
CA GLU A 117 -8.90 -15.66 10.78
C GLU A 117 -10.32 -15.68 11.39
N GLY A 118 -10.48 -15.03 12.54
CA GLY A 118 -11.78 -14.95 13.23
C GLY A 118 -12.33 -13.53 13.20
N SER A 119 -13.64 -13.36 13.36
CA SER A 119 -14.32 -12.05 13.37
C SER A 119 -13.91 -11.09 14.50
N ASN A 120 -13.03 -11.52 15.41
CA ASN A 120 -12.61 -10.76 16.58
C ASN A 120 -11.20 -10.17 16.42
N THR A 121 -10.60 -10.24 15.22
CA THR A 121 -9.32 -9.59 14.93
C THR A 121 -9.53 -8.09 14.83
N CYS A 122 -8.96 -7.34 15.78
CA CYS A 122 -8.88 -5.87 15.74
C CYS A 122 -7.65 -5.45 14.92
N GLU A 123 -7.46 -6.08 13.77
CA GLU A 123 -6.26 -5.91 12.96
C GLU A 123 -6.54 -4.88 11.87
N ASP A 124 -5.83 -3.77 11.94
CA ASP A 124 -6.06 -2.63 11.05
C ASP A 124 -5.44 -2.85 9.65
N ARG A 125 -4.49 -3.80 9.53
CA ARG A 125 -3.78 -4.09 8.27
C ARG A 125 -3.50 -5.58 8.07
N LEU A 126 -3.66 -6.04 6.84
CA LEU A 126 -3.22 -7.36 6.36
C LEU A 126 -2.36 -7.17 5.11
N GLU A 127 -1.19 -7.79 5.10
CA GLU A 127 -0.25 -7.66 4.00
C GLU A 127 0.20 -9.02 3.49
N PHE A 128 0.22 -9.13 2.16
CA PHE A 128 0.79 -10.24 1.42
C PHE A 128 2.03 -9.73 0.70
N GLN A 129 3.18 -10.32 1.00
CA GLN A 129 4.44 -9.93 0.37
C GLN A 129 5.17 -11.16 -0.15
N PHE A 130 5.39 -11.22 -1.45
CA PHE A 130 6.23 -12.25 -2.03
C PHE A 130 7.69 -11.81 -2.11
N HIS A 131 8.56 -12.63 -1.53
CA HIS A 131 10.02 -12.49 -1.53
C HIS A 131 10.58 -13.43 -2.60
N GLY A 132 10.66 -12.94 -3.84
CA GLY A 132 11.21 -13.69 -4.96
C GLY A 132 11.51 -12.78 -6.16
N HIS A 133 12.21 -13.32 -7.16
CA HIS A 133 12.59 -12.56 -8.35
C HIS A 133 11.45 -12.34 -9.35
N GLN A 134 10.38 -13.11 -9.24
CA GLN A 134 9.19 -13.06 -10.10
C GLN A 134 7.95 -12.74 -9.26
N SER A 135 6.88 -12.27 -9.91
CA SER A 135 5.59 -12.11 -9.25
C SER A 135 4.97 -13.45 -8.91
N PHE A 136 4.37 -13.57 -7.73
CA PHE A 136 3.71 -14.79 -7.27
C PHE A 136 2.30 -14.95 -7.82
N ASN A 137 1.98 -16.10 -8.41
CA ASN A 137 0.63 -16.37 -8.90
C ASN A 137 -0.31 -16.77 -7.75
N PHE A 138 -1.17 -15.85 -7.31
CA PHE A 138 -2.05 -16.09 -6.17
C PHE A 138 -3.35 -16.83 -6.51
N ARG A 139 -3.56 -17.19 -7.76
CA ARG A 139 -4.82 -17.76 -8.27
C ARG A 139 -5.32 -18.97 -7.49
N ASP A 140 -4.41 -19.87 -7.13
CA ASP A 140 -4.77 -21.15 -6.49
C ASP A 140 -5.27 -20.99 -5.04
N ALA A 141 -5.06 -19.82 -4.41
CA ALA A 141 -5.72 -19.50 -3.15
C ALA A 141 -7.25 -19.34 -3.32
N GLY A 142 -7.70 -19.08 -4.55
CA GLY A 142 -9.11 -18.93 -4.91
C GLY A 142 -9.72 -17.58 -4.52
N SER A 143 -10.79 -17.19 -5.22
CA SER A 143 -11.52 -15.95 -4.92
C SER A 143 -12.31 -16.02 -3.61
N GLN A 144 -12.66 -17.23 -3.15
CA GLN A 144 -13.32 -17.43 -1.86
C GLN A 144 -12.46 -16.96 -0.69
N CYS A 145 -11.14 -17.12 -0.81
CA CYS A 145 -10.18 -16.66 0.19
C CYS A 145 -10.19 -15.12 0.31
N ILE A 146 -10.19 -14.42 -0.83
CA ILE A 146 -10.36 -12.97 -0.89
C ILE A 146 -11.70 -12.55 -0.28
N MET A 147 -12.80 -13.19 -0.66
CA MET A 147 -14.12 -12.86 -0.12
C MET A 147 -14.21 -13.09 1.39
N HIS A 148 -13.56 -14.14 1.91
CA HIS A 148 -13.49 -14.44 3.33
C HIS A 148 -12.77 -13.32 4.09
N MET A 149 -11.57 -12.96 3.65
CA MET A 149 -10.76 -11.86 4.20
C MET A 149 -11.54 -10.55 4.28
N LEU A 150 -12.26 -10.21 3.20
CA LEU A 150 -13.07 -8.99 3.11
C LEU A 150 -14.32 -9.00 3.99
N LYS A 151 -14.84 -10.20 4.32
CA LYS A 151 -16.01 -10.36 5.16
C LYS A 151 -15.66 -10.29 6.64
N ILE A 152 -14.47 -10.76 7.03
CA ILE A 152 -14.05 -10.83 8.43
C ILE A 152 -13.74 -9.44 8.99
N ALA A 153 -12.94 -8.66 8.27
CA ALA A 153 -12.52 -7.33 8.69
C ALA A 153 -12.75 -6.32 7.55
N PRO A 154 -13.99 -5.82 7.38
CA PRO A 154 -14.34 -4.99 6.21
C PRO A 154 -13.60 -3.66 6.14
N SER A 155 -13.16 -3.11 7.27
CA SER A 155 -12.48 -1.82 7.38
C SER A 155 -10.95 -1.94 7.36
N ARG A 156 -10.40 -3.15 7.18
CA ARG A 156 -8.97 -3.40 7.24
C ARG A 156 -8.28 -2.96 5.95
N ASP A 157 -7.09 -2.40 6.09
CA ASP A 157 -6.21 -2.08 4.97
C ASP A 157 -5.57 -3.36 4.43
N ILE A 158 -5.58 -3.53 3.11
CA ILE A 158 -5.08 -4.74 2.47
C ILE A 158 -3.96 -4.38 1.50
N TYR A 159 -2.79 -4.97 1.69
CA TYR A 159 -1.61 -4.75 0.88
C TYR A 159 -1.26 -6.01 0.09
N PHE A 160 -1.06 -5.85 -1.21
CA PHE A 160 -0.51 -6.87 -2.09
C PHE A 160 0.84 -6.40 -2.63
N ARG A 161 1.92 -7.13 -2.34
CA ARG A 161 3.27 -6.83 -2.82
C ARG A 161 3.84 -7.98 -3.65
N ASN A 162 4.23 -7.70 -4.90
CA ASN A 162 4.79 -8.66 -5.85
C ASN A 162 3.86 -9.86 -6.16
N ILE A 163 2.56 -9.61 -6.30
CA ILE A 163 1.54 -10.65 -6.49
C ILE A 163 0.85 -10.51 -7.84
N THR A 164 0.50 -11.62 -8.47
CA THR A 164 -0.42 -11.68 -9.61
C THR A 164 -1.79 -12.11 -9.12
N ILE A 165 -2.80 -11.28 -9.38
CA ILE A 165 -4.20 -11.49 -9.01
C ILE A 165 -4.96 -12.03 -10.21
N SER A 166 -5.72 -13.12 -10.01
CA SER A 166 -6.55 -13.69 -11.07
C SER A 166 -7.78 -12.83 -11.39
N THR A 167 -8.40 -13.08 -12.54
CA THR A 167 -9.67 -12.41 -12.93
C THR A 167 -10.77 -12.56 -11.87
N ASP A 168 -10.95 -13.76 -11.32
CA ASP A 168 -11.98 -14.01 -10.30
C ASP A 168 -11.66 -13.34 -8.96
N GLN A 169 -10.38 -13.26 -8.60
CA GLN A 169 -9.94 -12.57 -7.37
C GLN A 169 -10.10 -11.05 -7.50
N SER A 170 -9.74 -10.47 -8.65
CA SER A 170 -9.89 -9.04 -8.90
C SER A 170 -11.39 -8.64 -8.91
N LEU A 171 -12.24 -9.46 -9.52
CA LEU A 171 -13.69 -9.31 -9.46
C LEU A 171 -14.23 -9.34 -8.01
N ALA A 172 -13.76 -10.28 -7.19
CA ALA A 172 -14.13 -10.37 -5.77
C ALA A 172 -13.68 -9.13 -4.97
N LEU A 173 -12.50 -8.56 -5.29
CA LEU A 173 -12.03 -7.32 -4.68
C LEU A 173 -12.95 -6.14 -5.05
N ALA A 174 -13.28 -5.95 -6.33
CA ALA A 174 -14.07 -4.83 -6.82
C ALA A 174 -15.55 -4.86 -6.39
N THR A 175 -16.14 -6.05 -6.25
CA THR A 175 -17.60 -6.23 -6.01
C THR A 175 -18.01 -6.25 -4.54
N SER A 176 -17.07 -6.28 -3.60
CA SER A 176 -17.40 -6.34 -2.17
C SER A 176 -18.12 -5.10 -1.66
N LYS A 177 -19.12 -5.28 -0.79
CA LYS A 177 -20.10 -4.25 -0.45
C LYS A 177 -19.58 -3.11 0.43
N HIS A 178 -18.54 -3.34 1.20
CA HIS A 178 -18.01 -2.35 2.13
C HIS A 178 -16.91 -1.52 1.45
N PRO A 179 -16.77 -0.23 1.80
CA PRO A 179 -15.59 0.56 1.44
C PRO A 179 -14.33 -0.11 1.99
N LYS A 180 -13.22 0.01 1.27
CA LYS A 180 -11.95 -0.64 1.57
C LYS A 180 -10.79 0.27 1.31
N HIS A 181 -9.65 -0.08 1.86
CA HIS A 181 -8.37 0.54 1.54
C HIS A 181 -7.48 -0.57 0.98
N ILE A 182 -7.21 -0.50 -0.33
CA ILE A 182 -6.41 -1.50 -1.02
C ILE A 182 -5.16 -0.86 -1.60
N TYR A 183 -4.02 -1.48 -1.34
CA TYR A 183 -2.71 -1.07 -1.79
C TYR A 183 -2.11 -2.16 -2.68
N PHE A 184 -1.71 -1.76 -3.88
CA PHE A 184 -1.06 -2.63 -4.86
C PHE A 184 0.37 -2.14 -5.09
N PHE A 185 1.35 -2.97 -4.72
CA PHE A 185 2.77 -2.69 -4.93
C PHE A 185 3.35 -3.76 -5.85
N LYS A 186 3.79 -3.38 -7.06
CA LYS A 186 4.29 -4.35 -8.07
C LYS A 186 3.33 -5.53 -8.27
N THR A 187 2.02 -5.24 -8.24
CA THR A 187 0.98 -6.25 -8.43
C THR A 187 0.61 -6.32 -9.91
N ALA A 188 0.39 -7.52 -10.43
CA ALA A 188 -0.11 -7.74 -11.78
C ALA A 188 -1.55 -8.27 -11.75
N PHE A 189 -2.34 -7.94 -12.77
CA PHE A 189 -3.66 -8.49 -12.99
C PHE A 189 -3.61 -9.44 -14.18
N GLU A 190 -4.16 -10.65 -14.03
CA GLU A 190 -4.19 -11.66 -15.11
C GLU A 190 -4.79 -11.14 -16.41
N ASP A 191 -5.82 -10.31 -16.32
CA ASP A 191 -6.55 -9.72 -17.44
C ASP A 191 -6.24 -8.23 -17.62
N GLU A 192 -5.05 -7.80 -17.16
CA GLU A 192 -4.59 -6.41 -17.24
C GLU A 192 -5.57 -5.41 -16.60
N GLY A 193 -6.34 -5.88 -15.61
CA GLY A 193 -7.27 -5.10 -14.80
C GLY A 193 -8.69 -4.98 -15.37
N SER A 194 -9.03 -5.67 -16.46
CA SER A 194 -10.33 -5.53 -17.12
C SER A 194 -11.51 -5.85 -16.20
N ALA A 195 -11.56 -7.04 -15.58
CA ALA A 195 -12.66 -7.43 -14.69
C ALA A 195 -12.75 -6.53 -13.45
N PHE A 196 -11.61 -6.06 -12.94
CA PHE A 196 -11.58 -5.12 -11.82
C PHE A 196 -12.26 -3.80 -12.18
N VAL A 197 -11.88 -3.19 -13.31
CA VAL A 197 -12.43 -1.91 -13.76
C VAL A 197 -13.89 -2.05 -14.19
N ASP A 198 -14.26 -3.12 -14.91
CA ASP A 198 -15.65 -3.40 -15.30
C ASP A 198 -16.57 -3.46 -14.07
N ALA A 199 -16.13 -4.15 -13.01
CA ALA A 199 -16.89 -4.26 -11.78
C ALA A 199 -17.03 -2.91 -11.06
N LEU A 200 -15.97 -2.10 -11.02
CA LEU A 200 -16.03 -0.76 -10.43
C LEU A 200 -16.95 0.19 -11.20
N GLU A 201 -16.99 0.13 -12.54
CA GLU A 201 -17.89 0.94 -13.36
C GLU A 201 -19.37 0.66 -13.09
N THR A 202 -19.72 -0.58 -12.75
CA THR A 202 -21.12 -0.96 -12.43
C THR A 202 -21.53 -0.67 -10.99
N ARG A 203 -20.56 -0.41 -10.12
CA ARG A 203 -20.78 -0.21 -8.69
C ARG A 203 -21.58 1.07 -8.42
N GLN A 204 -22.48 1.00 -7.44
CA GLN A 204 -23.32 2.14 -7.02
C GLN A 204 -22.91 2.72 -5.66
N SER A 205 -22.23 1.93 -4.84
CA SER A 205 -21.71 2.35 -3.54
C SER A 205 -20.24 2.74 -3.64
N SER A 206 -19.75 3.53 -2.68
CA SER A 206 -18.33 3.82 -2.57
C SER A 206 -17.47 2.56 -2.50
N PHE A 207 -16.32 2.59 -3.16
CA PHE A 207 -15.25 1.60 -3.07
C PHE A 207 -14.29 1.88 -1.92
N GLY A 208 -14.14 3.14 -1.52
CA GLY A 208 -13.11 3.59 -0.57
C GLY A 208 -11.82 4.02 -1.27
N SER A 209 -10.68 3.62 -0.74
CA SER A 209 -9.33 3.98 -1.16
C SER A 209 -8.68 2.90 -2.02
N LEU A 210 -8.08 3.32 -3.14
CA LEU A 210 -7.32 2.49 -4.05
C LEU A 210 -5.97 3.14 -4.32
N THR A 211 -4.88 2.48 -3.95
CA THR A 211 -3.53 3.01 -4.14
C THR A 211 -2.67 2.02 -4.92
N PHE A 212 -2.04 2.52 -5.98
CA PHE A 212 -1.02 1.82 -6.73
C PHE A 212 0.33 2.44 -6.40
N GLU A 213 1.26 1.62 -5.92
CA GLU A 213 2.64 2.00 -5.60
C GLU A 213 3.58 1.38 -6.64
N GLU A 214 4.72 2.05 -6.88
CA GLU A 214 5.77 1.67 -7.86
C GLU A 214 5.40 1.84 -9.34
N THR A 215 6.41 1.89 -10.21
CA THR A 215 6.35 2.38 -11.60
C THR A 215 5.35 1.71 -12.56
N SER A 216 4.69 0.61 -12.17
CA SER A 216 3.65 -0.02 -13.00
C SER A 216 2.47 -0.48 -12.14
N PRO A 217 1.25 0.01 -12.41
CA PRO A 217 0.05 -0.34 -11.63
C PRO A 217 -0.49 -1.75 -11.94
N GLY A 218 0.12 -2.49 -12.86
CA GLY A 218 -0.37 -3.81 -13.29
C GLY A 218 -1.66 -3.78 -14.12
N ILE A 219 -2.16 -2.58 -14.42
CA ILE A 219 -3.34 -2.30 -15.25
C ILE A 219 -2.85 -1.63 -16.53
N ASN A 220 -3.37 -2.04 -17.69
CA ASN A 220 -3.00 -1.42 -18.96
C ASN A 220 -3.55 0.02 -19.11
N ASP A 221 -3.00 0.80 -20.03
CA ASP A 221 -3.38 2.20 -20.24
C ASP A 221 -4.87 2.40 -20.53
N ASN A 222 -5.49 1.49 -21.29
CA ASN A 222 -6.92 1.60 -21.61
C ASN A 222 -7.80 1.45 -20.35
N ASN A 223 -7.48 0.47 -19.50
CA ASN A 223 -8.19 0.25 -18.25
C ASN A 223 -7.89 1.34 -17.21
N LEU A 224 -6.68 1.92 -17.19
CA LEU A 224 -6.38 3.10 -16.37
C LEU A 224 -7.21 4.32 -16.78
N GLN A 225 -7.32 4.60 -18.09
CA GLN A 225 -8.16 5.70 -18.58
C GLN A 225 -9.64 5.52 -18.22
N ARG A 226 -10.13 4.28 -18.23
CA ARG A 226 -11.48 3.93 -17.75
C ARG A 226 -11.60 4.14 -16.24
N LEU A 227 -10.62 3.69 -15.47
CA LEU A 227 -10.57 3.86 -14.01
C LEU A 227 -10.68 5.33 -13.60
N PHE A 228 -10.03 6.27 -14.30
CA PHE A 228 -10.14 7.71 -14.01
C PHE A 228 -11.57 8.27 -14.17
N ARG A 229 -12.45 7.58 -14.90
CA ARG A 229 -13.85 8.00 -15.11
C ARG A 229 -14.80 7.41 -14.06
N VAL A 230 -14.33 6.48 -13.23
CA VAL A 230 -15.10 5.82 -12.19
C VAL A 230 -15.28 6.78 -11.01
N SER A 231 -16.54 7.01 -10.60
CA SER A 231 -16.89 7.98 -9.54
C SER A 231 -17.09 7.36 -8.15
N VAL A 232 -16.96 6.04 -8.03
CA VAL A 232 -17.12 5.33 -6.75
C VAL A 232 -15.84 5.27 -5.92
N ILE A 233 -14.71 5.73 -6.46
CA ILE A 233 -13.42 5.73 -5.76
C ILE A 233 -13.32 7.03 -4.97
N GLU A 234 -13.16 6.93 -3.65
CA GLU A 234 -13.01 8.09 -2.77
C GLU A 234 -11.59 8.64 -2.87
N HIS A 235 -10.60 7.78 -2.70
CA HIS A 235 -9.19 8.13 -2.82
C HIS A 235 -8.50 7.26 -3.87
N LEU A 236 -7.76 7.90 -4.78
CA LEU A 236 -6.94 7.24 -5.78
C LEU A 236 -5.49 7.68 -5.64
N GLY A 237 -4.63 6.77 -5.21
CA GLY A 237 -3.18 6.93 -5.23
C GLY A 237 -2.57 6.27 -6.46
N LEU A 238 -1.71 7.00 -7.17
CA LEU A 238 -1.10 6.57 -8.43
C LEU A 238 0.42 6.65 -8.36
N PRO A 239 1.12 5.70 -9.00
CA PRO A 239 2.56 5.79 -9.13
C PRO A 239 2.93 6.78 -10.23
N VAL A 240 4.23 6.84 -10.56
CA VAL A 240 4.67 7.48 -11.80
C VAL A 240 4.05 6.77 -12.99
N LEU A 241 3.24 7.50 -13.77
CA LEU A 241 2.61 7.00 -14.99
C LEU A 241 3.34 7.50 -16.25
N SER A 242 2.98 6.95 -17.40
CA SER A 242 3.42 7.46 -18.70
C SER A 242 2.88 8.87 -18.97
N GLU A 243 3.60 9.67 -19.77
CA GLU A 243 3.27 11.09 -20.01
C GLU A 243 1.79 11.32 -20.39
N ALA A 244 1.24 10.49 -21.29
CA ALA A 244 -0.14 10.63 -21.74
C ALA A 244 -1.17 10.29 -20.64
N THR A 245 -0.89 9.28 -19.82
CA THR A 245 -1.80 8.81 -18.78
C THR A 245 -1.75 9.72 -17.54
N THR A 246 -0.59 10.29 -17.21
CA THR A 246 -0.40 11.23 -16.10
C THR A 246 -1.27 12.49 -16.21
N LEU A 247 -1.44 13.06 -17.40
CA LEU A 247 -2.29 14.25 -17.53
C LEU A 247 -3.78 13.91 -17.44
N LEU A 248 -4.16 12.70 -17.85
CA LEU A 248 -5.53 12.24 -17.75
C LEU A 248 -5.93 11.94 -16.29
N SER A 249 -4.99 11.54 -15.44
CA SER A 249 -5.27 11.24 -14.03
C SER A 249 -5.67 12.47 -13.24
N LEU A 250 -5.17 13.66 -13.59
CA LEU A 250 -5.58 14.92 -12.95
C LEU A 250 -7.07 15.24 -13.15
N ALA A 251 -7.66 14.75 -14.23
CA ALA A 251 -9.09 14.86 -14.52
C ALA A 251 -9.92 13.70 -13.93
N ALA A 252 -9.31 12.85 -13.08
CA ALA A 252 -10.02 11.72 -12.48
C ALA A 252 -11.19 12.17 -11.60
N LYS A 253 -12.29 11.40 -11.65
CA LYS A 253 -13.53 11.69 -10.91
C LYS A 253 -13.50 11.10 -9.50
N VAL A 254 -12.54 11.52 -8.70
CA VAL A 254 -12.30 11.06 -7.33
C VAL A 254 -12.43 12.22 -6.34
N ASP A 255 -12.70 11.92 -5.07
CA ASP A 255 -12.72 12.97 -4.02
C ASP A 255 -11.30 13.38 -3.61
N SER A 256 -10.38 12.42 -3.64
CA SER A 256 -8.96 12.59 -3.32
C SER A 256 -8.07 11.91 -4.36
N LEU A 257 -7.06 12.64 -4.83
CA LEU A 257 -6.05 12.16 -5.76
C LEU A 257 -4.67 12.34 -5.15
N ASP A 258 -3.89 11.27 -5.12
CA ASP A 258 -2.45 11.27 -4.85
C ASP A 258 -1.71 10.81 -6.11
N CYS A 259 -0.81 11.62 -6.63
CA CYS A 259 -0.09 11.31 -7.87
C CYS A 259 1.29 11.96 -7.94
N LEU A 260 2.16 11.38 -8.78
CA LEU A 260 3.49 11.88 -9.09
C LEU A 260 3.61 12.26 -10.57
N ILE A 261 4.12 13.47 -10.84
CA ILE A 261 4.24 14.03 -12.20
C ILE A 261 5.67 14.52 -12.41
N SER A 262 6.28 14.27 -13.57
CA SER A 262 7.57 14.88 -13.89
C SER A 262 7.45 16.36 -14.24
N SER A 263 8.40 17.18 -13.80
CA SER A 263 8.48 18.59 -14.17
C SER A 263 8.59 18.80 -15.69
N SER A 264 9.30 17.89 -16.37
CA SER A 264 9.50 17.92 -17.83
C SER A 264 8.19 17.73 -18.59
N LEU A 265 7.24 16.96 -18.04
CA LEU A 265 5.90 16.84 -18.60
C LEU A 265 5.11 18.13 -18.38
N LEU A 266 5.12 18.69 -17.17
CA LEU A 266 4.39 19.93 -16.87
C LEU A 266 4.87 21.11 -17.74
N GLN A 267 6.16 21.18 -18.09
CA GLN A 267 6.71 22.20 -19.00
C GLN A 267 6.17 22.09 -20.43
N LYS A 268 5.78 20.89 -20.89
CA LYS A 268 5.24 20.66 -22.23
C LYS A 268 3.75 20.97 -22.33
N VAL A 269 3.07 21.12 -21.20
CA VAL A 269 1.61 21.28 -21.12
C VAL A 269 1.23 22.74 -21.03
N ASP A 270 0.14 23.10 -21.71
CA ASP A 270 -0.53 24.38 -21.49
C ASP A 270 -1.23 24.36 -20.13
N LEU A 271 -0.49 24.69 -19.06
CA LEU A 271 -0.98 24.70 -17.68
C LEU A 271 -2.31 25.45 -17.49
N PRO A 272 -2.56 26.61 -18.13
CA PRO A 272 -3.88 27.25 -18.16
C PRO A 272 -5.05 26.38 -18.60
N SER A 273 -4.81 25.34 -19.42
CA SER A 273 -5.83 24.39 -19.87
C SER A 273 -6.00 23.17 -18.96
N LEU A 274 -5.06 22.96 -18.01
CA LEU A 274 -4.98 21.75 -17.19
C LEU A 274 -6.20 21.61 -16.27
N SER A 275 -7.04 20.61 -16.51
CA SER A 275 -8.19 20.36 -15.64
C SER A 275 -7.79 19.47 -14.47
N ILE A 276 -7.99 19.97 -13.26
CA ILE A 276 -7.92 19.18 -12.03
C ILE A 276 -9.32 19.20 -11.43
N VAL A 277 -9.91 18.02 -11.22
CA VAL A 277 -11.33 17.88 -10.82
C VAL A 277 -11.50 17.55 -9.33
N THR A 278 -10.50 16.90 -8.73
CA THR A 278 -10.52 16.53 -7.31
C THR A 278 -10.56 17.75 -6.40
N ASN A 279 -11.23 17.63 -5.25
CA ASN A 279 -11.19 18.67 -4.22
C ASN A 279 -10.00 18.48 -3.25
N LYS A 280 -9.44 17.27 -3.17
CA LYS A 280 -8.28 16.96 -2.35
C LYS A 280 -7.15 16.47 -3.23
N LEU A 281 -6.08 17.27 -3.33
CA LEU A 281 -4.95 16.99 -4.20
C LEU A 281 -3.69 16.81 -3.36
N ASP A 282 -3.08 15.63 -3.45
CA ASP A 282 -1.67 15.39 -3.13
C ASP A 282 -0.94 15.20 -4.45
N ILE A 283 -0.03 16.11 -4.76
CA ILE A 283 0.77 16.04 -5.98
C ILE A 283 2.24 16.14 -5.66
N GLY A 284 2.96 15.10 -6.05
CA GLY A 284 4.40 15.09 -6.16
C GLY A 284 4.84 15.58 -7.55
N ILE A 285 5.86 16.43 -7.59
CA ILE A 285 6.51 16.87 -8.83
C ILE A 285 7.95 16.36 -8.80
N ASP A 286 8.28 15.40 -9.65
CA ASP A 286 9.64 14.87 -9.80
C ASP A 286 10.47 15.78 -10.72
N HIS A 287 11.54 16.37 -10.18
CA HIS A 287 12.40 17.30 -10.92
C HIS A 287 13.82 16.76 -11.04
N ASP A 288 14.26 16.60 -12.29
CA ASP A 288 15.50 15.93 -12.67
C ASP A 288 16.74 16.86 -12.67
N THR A 289 16.59 18.12 -12.29
CA THR A 289 17.69 19.10 -12.27
C THR A 289 17.99 19.62 -10.88
N GLU A 290 19.20 20.14 -10.70
CA GLU A 290 19.64 20.75 -9.43
C GLU A 290 19.03 22.14 -9.20
N GLU A 291 18.57 22.81 -10.25
CA GLU A 291 18.01 24.16 -10.15
C GLU A 291 16.53 24.12 -9.77
N PHE A 292 16.10 25.03 -8.90
CA PHE A 292 14.68 25.13 -8.57
C PHE A 292 13.86 25.54 -9.81
N PRO A 293 12.80 24.80 -10.21
CA PRO A 293 12.02 25.06 -11.41
C PRO A 293 11.05 26.23 -11.23
N THR A 294 11.58 27.43 -11.02
CA THR A 294 10.86 28.61 -10.52
C THR A 294 9.68 28.99 -11.42
N GLU A 295 9.90 29.19 -12.72
CA GLU A 295 8.84 29.60 -13.67
C GLU A 295 7.72 28.56 -13.80
N LEU A 296 8.08 27.28 -13.72
CA LEU A 296 7.13 26.17 -13.74
C LEU A 296 6.23 26.22 -12.50
N MET A 297 6.84 26.36 -11.32
CA MET A 297 6.11 26.39 -10.05
C MET A 297 5.25 27.65 -9.93
N ILE A 298 5.72 28.82 -10.37
CA ILE A 298 4.90 30.03 -10.46
C ILE A 298 3.65 29.76 -11.31
N SER A 299 3.82 29.19 -12.50
CA SER A 299 2.72 28.92 -13.43
C SER A 299 1.74 27.88 -12.86
N PHE A 300 2.27 26.86 -12.17
CA PHE A 300 1.48 25.84 -11.52
C PHE A 300 0.63 26.40 -10.37
N TRP A 301 1.21 27.19 -9.47
CA TRP A 301 0.48 27.83 -8.37
C TRP A 301 -0.60 28.78 -8.88
N ARG A 302 -0.32 29.57 -9.93
CA ARG A 302 -1.34 30.40 -10.58
C ARG A 302 -2.49 29.58 -11.16
N ARG A 303 -2.20 28.40 -11.71
CA ARG A 303 -3.24 27.48 -12.17
C ARG A 303 -4.10 26.99 -11.01
N LEU A 304 -3.49 26.56 -9.90
CA LEU A 304 -4.23 26.13 -8.70
C LEU A 304 -5.08 27.26 -8.11
N ALA A 305 -4.58 28.50 -8.14
CA ALA A 305 -5.32 29.68 -7.75
C ALA A 305 -6.56 29.89 -8.63
N ALA A 306 -6.41 29.77 -9.96
CA ALA A 306 -7.50 29.94 -10.91
C ALA A 306 -8.58 28.86 -10.79
N LEU A 307 -8.21 27.64 -10.37
CA LEU A 307 -9.14 26.53 -10.14
C LEU A 307 -10.00 26.73 -8.88
N GLY A 308 -9.42 27.25 -7.80
CA GLY A 308 -10.15 27.83 -6.65
C GLY A 308 -11.11 26.92 -5.87
N HIS A 309 -11.09 25.60 -6.09
CA HIS A 309 -12.04 24.65 -5.53
C HIS A 309 -11.48 23.68 -4.49
N PHE A 310 -10.18 23.74 -4.17
CA PHE A 310 -9.54 22.76 -3.29
C PHE A 310 -10.00 22.91 -1.83
N GLU A 311 -10.23 21.77 -1.19
CA GLU A 311 -10.45 21.63 0.25
C GLU A 311 -9.19 21.13 0.98
N GLU A 312 -8.38 20.30 0.32
CA GLU A 312 -7.08 19.85 0.82
C GLU A 312 -6.04 19.95 -0.30
N LEU A 313 -4.88 20.51 0.00
CA LEU A 313 -3.83 20.71 -0.99
C LEU A 313 -2.47 20.39 -0.37
N LYS A 314 -1.78 19.45 -1.02
CA LYS A 314 -0.38 19.11 -0.80
C LYS A 314 0.37 19.16 -2.11
N VAL A 315 1.46 19.92 -2.13
CA VAL A 315 2.36 20.02 -3.29
C VAL A 315 3.75 19.70 -2.80
N THR A 316 4.27 18.55 -3.22
CA THR A 316 5.65 18.12 -2.95
C THR A 316 6.44 18.30 -4.23
N LEU A 317 7.66 18.84 -4.16
CA LEU A 317 8.58 18.82 -5.30
C LEU A 317 9.88 18.11 -4.88
N PHE A 318 10.20 17.05 -5.60
CA PHE A 318 11.37 16.22 -5.41
C PHE A 318 12.52 16.87 -6.17
N VAL A 319 13.34 17.62 -5.44
CA VAL A 319 14.51 18.33 -5.93
C VAL A 319 15.61 18.21 -4.87
N ASN A 320 16.87 18.22 -5.29
CA ASN A 320 18.01 18.24 -4.37
C ASN A 320 18.01 19.54 -3.54
N ASP A 321 18.73 19.53 -2.41
CA ASP A 321 18.82 20.64 -1.44
C ASP A 321 18.87 22.02 -2.12
N CYS A 322 17.75 22.72 -2.16
CA CYS A 322 17.62 24.05 -2.74
C CYS A 322 16.67 24.91 -1.91
N ASP A 323 17.01 26.19 -1.82
CA ASP A 323 16.17 27.17 -1.15
C ASP A 323 14.92 27.45 -1.99
N VAL A 324 13.75 27.52 -1.34
CA VAL A 324 12.50 27.90 -2.00
C VAL A 324 12.56 29.40 -2.35
N PRO A 325 12.39 29.81 -3.61
CA PRO A 325 12.40 31.23 -3.93
C PRO A 325 11.20 31.97 -3.32
N ASP A 326 11.40 33.20 -2.85
CA ASP A 326 10.32 34.03 -2.29
C ASP A 326 9.13 34.21 -3.25
N SER A 327 9.40 34.24 -4.56
CA SER A 327 8.36 34.32 -5.59
C SER A 327 7.40 33.13 -5.55
N ILE A 328 7.88 31.93 -5.23
CA ILE A 328 7.05 30.73 -5.09
C ILE A 328 6.16 30.83 -3.85
N VAL A 329 6.72 31.31 -2.75
CA VAL A 329 5.97 31.52 -1.50
C VAL A 329 4.82 32.50 -1.72
N GLN A 330 5.05 33.59 -2.46
CA GLN A 330 4.00 34.56 -2.77
C GLN A 330 2.89 33.96 -3.65
N GLU A 331 3.24 33.21 -4.68
CA GLU A 331 2.26 32.56 -5.57
C GLU A 331 1.49 31.44 -4.85
N MET A 332 2.14 30.69 -3.96
CA MET A 332 1.48 29.73 -3.08
C MET A 332 0.47 30.42 -2.15
N ILE A 333 0.86 31.52 -1.48
CA ILE A 333 -0.06 32.31 -0.63
C ILE A 333 -1.25 32.82 -1.44
N ALA A 334 -1.02 33.29 -2.67
CA ALA A 334 -2.09 33.72 -3.56
C ALA A 334 -3.04 32.56 -3.91
N ALA A 335 -2.50 31.38 -4.22
CA ALA A 335 -3.28 30.18 -4.50
C ALA A 335 -4.11 29.73 -3.30
N VAL A 336 -3.53 29.71 -2.09
CA VAL A 336 -4.23 29.42 -0.84
C VAL A 336 -5.41 30.38 -0.65
N ASN A 337 -5.18 31.68 -0.78
CA ASN A 337 -6.22 32.68 -0.60
C ASN A 337 -7.32 32.64 -1.69
N ALA A 338 -7.00 32.20 -2.91
CA ALA A 338 -7.98 31.99 -3.97
C ALA A 338 -8.87 30.76 -3.70
N ASN A 339 -8.35 29.75 -2.99
CA ASN A 339 -9.07 28.54 -2.62
C ASN A 339 -9.84 28.74 -1.31
N SER A 340 -10.90 29.54 -1.35
CA SER A 340 -11.67 29.94 -0.15
C SER A 340 -12.25 28.79 0.71
N LYS A 341 -12.30 27.56 0.17
CA LYS A 341 -12.74 26.34 0.87
C LYS A 341 -11.59 25.51 1.44
N LEU A 342 -10.34 25.92 1.27
CA LEU A 342 -9.17 25.17 1.71
C LEU A 342 -9.16 25.04 3.23
N LYS A 343 -9.18 23.78 3.70
CA LYS A 343 -9.16 23.39 5.11
C LYS A 343 -7.80 22.89 5.54
N VAL A 344 -7.09 22.19 4.65
CA VAL A 344 -5.78 21.62 4.90
C VAL A 344 -4.80 22.13 3.85
N LEU A 345 -3.73 22.78 4.31
CA LEU A 345 -2.53 23.03 3.52
C LEU A 345 -1.41 22.15 4.09
N ASP A 346 -0.89 21.26 3.26
CA ASP A 346 0.20 20.37 3.63
C ASP A 346 1.45 20.72 2.83
N LEU A 347 2.44 21.24 3.55
CA LEU A 347 3.78 21.55 3.05
C LEU A 347 4.83 20.59 3.64
N SER A 348 4.38 19.54 4.35
CA SER A 348 5.27 18.47 4.77
C SER A 348 5.77 17.74 3.53
N SER A 349 7.05 17.43 3.53
CA SER A 349 7.71 16.76 2.42
C SER A 349 8.73 15.80 2.97
N ASN A 350 8.82 14.62 2.36
CA ASN A 350 9.93 13.70 2.60
C ASN A 350 11.28 14.25 2.05
N THR A 351 11.29 15.48 1.53
CA THR A 351 12.47 16.21 1.04
C THR A 351 12.93 17.24 2.07
N ASN A 352 14.21 17.64 1.99
CA ASN A 352 14.84 18.59 2.91
C ASN A 352 14.46 20.06 2.60
N TRP A 353 13.19 20.35 2.39
CA TRP A 353 12.77 21.74 2.16
C TRP A 353 12.84 22.52 3.46
N ASP A 354 13.75 23.48 3.52
CA ASP A 354 13.78 24.40 4.65
C ASP A 354 12.73 25.49 4.46
N TRP A 355 11.55 25.27 5.02
CA TRP A 355 10.50 26.29 5.09
C TRP A 355 10.78 27.38 6.13
N SER A 356 11.77 27.20 7.01
CA SER A 356 12.05 28.09 8.13
C SER A 356 12.21 29.57 7.72
N PRO A 357 12.95 29.91 6.64
CA PRO A 357 13.09 31.29 6.19
C PRO A 357 11.76 31.96 5.78
N HIS A 358 10.74 31.17 5.41
CA HIS A 358 9.49 31.66 4.85
C HIS A 358 8.31 31.61 5.82
N MET A 359 8.49 31.04 7.02
CA MET A 359 7.39 30.84 7.99
C MET A 359 6.64 32.13 8.31
N GLU A 360 7.35 33.24 8.52
CA GLU A 360 6.70 34.53 8.80
C GLU A 360 5.81 34.97 7.62
N ALA A 361 6.32 34.91 6.39
CA ALA A 361 5.58 35.28 5.20
C ALA A 361 4.34 34.40 5.01
N ILE A 362 4.49 33.08 5.19
CA ILE A 362 3.41 32.09 5.09
C ILE A 362 2.31 32.42 6.12
N PHE A 363 2.66 32.55 7.40
CA PHE A 363 1.69 32.85 8.45
C PHE A 363 0.99 34.19 8.22
N GLN A 364 1.72 35.24 7.82
CA GLN A 364 1.12 36.54 7.54
C GLN A 364 0.21 36.49 6.31
N GLY A 365 0.57 35.72 5.29
CA GLY A 365 -0.18 35.57 4.04
C GLY A 365 -1.49 34.82 4.20
N ILE A 366 -1.56 33.85 5.11
CA ILE A 366 -2.73 32.98 5.30
C ILE A 366 -3.57 33.31 6.54
N LYS A 367 -3.14 34.25 7.40
CA LYS A 367 -3.85 34.60 8.65
C LYS A 367 -5.32 34.98 8.48
N GLY A 368 -5.69 35.47 7.30
CA GLY A 368 -7.07 35.88 6.97
C GLY A 368 -7.94 34.77 6.41
N HIS A 369 -7.39 33.57 6.18
CA HIS A 369 -8.09 32.46 5.56
C HIS A 369 -9.12 31.84 6.51
N LYS A 370 -10.41 32.03 6.24
CA LYS A 370 -11.50 31.71 7.19
C LYS A 370 -11.70 30.21 7.42
N GLU A 371 -11.44 29.41 6.40
CA GLU A 371 -11.67 27.96 6.43
C GLU A 371 -10.42 27.13 6.69
N LEU A 372 -9.23 27.73 6.69
CA LEU A 372 -7.99 26.96 6.88
C LEU A 372 -7.93 26.52 8.35
N ARG A 373 -7.87 25.21 8.58
CA ARG A 373 -7.86 24.60 9.92
C ARG A 373 -6.53 23.93 10.24
N THR A 374 -5.84 23.44 9.22
CA THR A 374 -4.63 22.64 9.38
C THR A 374 -3.56 23.15 8.43
N LEU A 375 -2.40 23.45 9.00
CA LEU A 375 -1.16 23.71 8.29
C LEU A 375 -0.16 22.65 8.76
N ARG A 376 0.33 21.82 7.85
CA ARG A 376 1.38 20.83 8.12
C ARG A 376 2.68 21.30 7.47
N ILE A 377 3.75 21.32 8.26
CA ILE A 377 5.08 21.77 7.84
C ILE A 377 6.08 20.91 8.61
N ASP A 378 7.06 20.36 7.91
CA ASP A 378 8.20 19.71 8.56
C ASP A 378 9.22 20.74 9.01
N VAL A 379 9.72 20.59 10.24
CA VAL A 379 10.72 21.49 10.81
C VAL A 379 11.98 20.68 11.07
N PHE A 380 13.04 20.98 10.32
CA PHE A 380 14.35 20.37 10.49
C PHE A 380 15.16 21.18 11.51
N TYR A 381 15.69 20.52 12.53
CA TYR A 381 16.69 21.12 13.42
C TYR A 381 18.05 20.95 12.76
N SER A 382 18.61 22.06 12.26
CA SER A 382 20.00 22.12 11.79
C SER A 382 21.01 22.22 12.93
#